data_AF-A0A6I9YQC5-F1
#
_entry.id   AF-A0A6I9YQC5-F1
#
_cell.length_a   1.000
_cell.length_b   1.000
_cell.length_c   1.000
_cell.angle_alpha   90.00
_cell.angle_beta   90.00
_cell.angle_gamma   90.00
#
_symmetry.space_group_name_H-M   'P 1'
#
loop_
_entity.id
_entity.type
_entity.pdbx_description
1 polymer ?
#
loop_
_entity_poly.entity_id
_entity_poly.type
_entity_poly.pdbx_seq_one_letter_code
_entity_poly.pdbx_strand_id
1 'polypeptide(L)'
;MNDEYNLMIDLQVDGILCLADILTDGIHSQATHAEAAAVIAQITSPQLTFTQHLNSFLENMEEIVTALLKLCQEAASGEVFLLASAALANITFLDSKACEMLLQLDAIKILIAACSDKQKVDSPYSRDQVVTVLANLSVLDQCPSEIIQHNGIQILMEMLSEKSPFGNSPETAACEQVQQKAAVTLARLSRDPEVANSAIKLNCTYLSDLIHQRDIIYPLLAKCYFSPLHVN
;
A
#
# COMPACT_ATOMS: atom_id res chain seq x y z
N MET A 1 -26.60 -10.41 -38.94
CA MET A 1 -26.80 -9.32 -37.95
C MET A 1 -26.67 -9.81 -36.50
N ASN A 2 -26.65 -11.12 -36.22
CA ASN A 2 -26.41 -11.65 -34.86
C ASN A 2 -24.95 -12.05 -34.58
N ASP A 3 -24.13 -12.28 -35.62
CA ASP A 3 -22.75 -12.74 -35.42
C ASP A 3 -21.75 -11.62 -35.10
N GLU A 4 -21.98 -10.38 -35.58
CA GLU A 4 -21.15 -9.22 -35.20
C GLU A 4 -21.41 -8.74 -33.77
N TYR A 5 -22.65 -8.86 -33.28
CA TYR A 5 -22.96 -8.56 -31.87
C TYR A 5 -22.42 -9.65 -30.93
N ASN A 6 -22.45 -10.93 -31.33
CA ASN A 6 -21.82 -12.00 -30.55
C ASN A 6 -20.29 -11.90 -30.56
N LEU A 7 -19.66 -11.48 -31.66
CA LEU A 7 -18.22 -11.23 -31.71
C LEU A 7 -17.82 -9.98 -30.88
N MET A 8 -18.68 -8.96 -30.82
CA MET A 8 -18.49 -7.79 -29.95
C MET A 8 -18.74 -8.13 -28.47
N ILE A 9 -19.59 -9.11 -28.17
CA ILE A 9 -19.79 -9.68 -26.84
C ILE A 9 -18.63 -10.63 -26.46
N ASP A 10 -18.03 -11.34 -27.42
CA ASP A 10 -16.82 -12.16 -27.25
C ASP A 10 -15.51 -11.33 -27.22
N LEU A 11 -15.50 -10.10 -27.77
CA LEU A 11 -14.42 -9.12 -27.55
C LEU A 11 -14.63 -8.34 -26.22
N GLN A 12 -15.81 -8.46 -25.64
CA GLN A 12 -16.15 -8.08 -24.26
C GLN A 12 -15.96 -9.29 -23.30
N VAL A 13 -15.10 -10.25 -23.69
CA VAL A 13 -14.44 -11.16 -22.74
C VAL A 13 -13.76 -10.28 -21.69
N ASP A 14 -14.16 -10.51 -20.45
CA ASP A 14 -13.98 -9.63 -19.30
C ASP A 14 -12.63 -8.91 -19.28
N GLY A 15 -12.63 -7.57 -19.39
CA GLY A 15 -11.39 -6.79 -19.36
C GLY A 15 -10.54 -7.06 -18.13
N ILE A 16 -11.18 -7.49 -17.02
CA ILE A 16 -10.49 -7.95 -15.81
C ILE A 16 -9.73 -9.25 -16.04
N LEU A 17 -10.31 -10.23 -16.75
CA LEU A 17 -9.63 -11.49 -17.08
C LEU A 17 -8.41 -11.22 -17.95
N CYS A 18 -8.54 -10.34 -18.95
CA CYS A 18 -7.40 -9.92 -19.76
C CYS A 18 -6.28 -9.27 -18.93
N LEU A 19 -6.63 -8.42 -17.95
CA LEU A 19 -5.65 -7.83 -17.05
C LEU A 19 -5.01 -8.88 -16.12
N ALA A 20 -5.79 -9.86 -15.63
CA ALA A 20 -5.28 -10.96 -14.83
C ALA A 20 -4.29 -11.82 -15.64
N ASP A 21 -4.66 -12.22 -16.87
CA ASP A 21 -3.81 -12.97 -17.80
C ASP A 21 -2.49 -12.23 -18.06
N ILE A 22 -2.55 -10.93 -18.35
CA ILE A 22 -1.36 -10.11 -18.57
C ILE A 22 -0.49 -10.10 -17.31
N LEU A 23 -1.08 -9.93 -16.12
CA LEU A 23 -0.34 -9.85 -14.86
C LEU A 23 0.31 -11.18 -14.47
N THR A 24 -0.29 -12.32 -14.81
CA THR A 24 0.22 -13.64 -14.42
C THR A 24 1.11 -14.32 -15.45
N ASP A 25 1.08 -13.87 -16.70
CA ASP A 25 1.94 -14.44 -17.72
C ASP A 25 3.44 -14.16 -17.44
N GLY A 26 4.30 -15.08 -17.89
CA GLY A 26 5.75 -14.90 -17.90
C GLY A 26 6.29 -14.48 -19.27
N ILE A 27 5.40 -14.10 -20.19
CA ILE A 27 5.73 -13.82 -21.60
C ILE A 27 5.99 -12.33 -21.78
N HIS A 28 5.18 -11.52 -21.11
CA HIS A 28 5.22 -10.08 -21.22
C HIS A 28 6.33 -9.48 -20.36
N SER A 29 6.72 -8.26 -20.73
CA SER A 29 7.75 -7.53 -20.00
C SER A 29 7.20 -6.95 -18.70
N GLN A 30 8.08 -6.65 -17.73
CA GLN A 30 7.67 -5.94 -16.51
C GLN A 30 7.01 -4.58 -16.82
N ALA A 31 7.37 -3.92 -17.93
CA ALA A 31 6.70 -2.69 -18.35
C ALA A 31 5.22 -2.95 -18.70
N THR A 32 4.94 -4.03 -19.42
CA THR A 32 3.57 -4.46 -19.75
C THR A 32 2.78 -4.85 -18.49
N HIS A 33 3.41 -5.57 -17.56
CA HIS A 33 2.81 -5.88 -16.26
C HIS A 33 2.51 -4.60 -15.46
N ALA A 34 3.40 -3.61 -15.50
CA ALA A 34 3.21 -2.33 -14.83
C ALA A 34 2.06 -1.51 -15.43
N GLU A 35 1.89 -1.53 -16.76
CA GLU A 35 0.72 -0.92 -17.42
C GLU A 35 -0.59 -1.58 -16.98
N ALA A 36 -0.62 -2.92 -16.92
CA ALA A 36 -1.79 -3.63 -16.39
C ALA A 36 -2.06 -3.26 -14.92
N ALA A 37 -1.01 -3.19 -14.09
CA ALA A 37 -1.12 -2.74 -12.70
C ALA A 37 -1.64 -1.30 -12.60
N ALA A 38 -1.22 -0.40 -13.50
CA ALA A 38 -1.73 0.98 -13.56
C ALA A 38 -3.22 1.04 -13.88
N VAL A 39 -3.70 0.19 -14.79
CA VAL A 39 -5.15 0.07 -15.08
C VAL A 39 -5.89 -0.47 -13.86
N ILE A 40 -5.38 -1.50 -13.19
CA ILE A 40 -5.97 -2.02 -11.95
C ILE A 40 -6.03 -0.94 -10.88
N ALA A 41 -4.95 -0.18 -10.67
CA ALA A 41 -4.91 0.92 -9.72
C ALA A 41 -5.98 1.98 -10.04
N GLN A 42 -6.17 2.31 -11.31
CA GLN A 42 -7.20 3.27 -11.74
C GLN A 42 -8.61 2.76 -11.44
N ILE A 43 -8.95 1.55 -11.87
CA ILE A 43 -10.32 1.02 -11.72
C ILE A 43 -10.70 0.69 -10.27
N THR A 44 -9.70 0.44 -9.42
CA THR A 44 -9.88 0.19 -7.97
C THR A 44 -9.80 1.46 -7.13
N SER A 45 -9.60 2.62 -7.76
CA SER A 45 -9.48 3.89 -7.06
C SER A 45 -10.70 4.16 -6.15
N PRO A 46 -10.50 4.55 -4.88
CA PRO A 46 -11.58 4.86 -3.94
C PRO A 46 -12.54 5.96 -4.40
N GLN A 47 -12.14 6.78 -5.39
CA GLN A 47 -12.98 7.87 -5.91
C GLN A 47 -13.92 7.44 -7.05
N LEU A 48 -13.76 6.23 -7.58
CA LEU A 48 -14.63 5.70 -8.63
C LEU A 48 -15.77 4.89 -8.04
N THR A 49 -17.00 5.16 -8.47
CA THR A 49 -18.18 4.35 -8.17
C THR A 49 -18.20 3.12 -9.08
N PHE A 50 -17.30 2.17 -8.81
CA PHE A 50 -17.07 1.00 -9.66
C PHE A 50 -18.04 -0.14 -9.30
N THR A 51 -19.23 -0.15 -9.88
CA THR A 51 -20.28 -1.14 -9.51
C THR A 51 -20.52 -2.24 -10.55
N GLN A 52 -20.16 -2.04 -11.82
CA GLN A 52 -20.51 -2.99 -12.90
C GLN A 52 -19.50 -4.12 -13.11
N HIS A 53 -18.21 -3.88 -12.87
CA HIS A 53 -17.15 -4.88 -13.06
C HIS A 53 -16.59 -5.41 -11.73
N LEU A 54 -17.21 -5.05 -10.60
CA LEU A 54 -16.76 -5.47 -9.27
C LEU A 54 -16.83 -6.99 -9.12
N ASN A 55 -17.90 -7.64 -9.59
CA ASN A 55 -18.07 -9.10 -9.45
C ASN A 55 -16.92 -9.87 -10.12
N SER A 56 -16.63 -9.54 -11.38
CA SER A 56 -15.51 -10.11 -12.13
C SER A 56 -14.15 -9.84 -11.48
N PHE A 57 -13.97 -8.65 -10.92
CA PHE A 57 -12.78 -8.33 -10.15
C PHE A 57 -12.65 -9.18 -8.89
N LEU A 58 -13.73 -9.34 -8.12
CA LEU A 58 -13.74 -10.17 -6.92
C LEU A 58 -13.47 -11.65 -7.24
N GLU A 59 -13.96 -12.15 -8.37
CA GLU A 59 -13.74 -13.54 -8.84
C GLU A 59 -12.26 -13.81 -9.17
N ASN A 60 -11.52 -12.81 -9.64
CA ASN A 60 -10.10 -12.93 -10.01
C ASN A 60 -9.13 -12.27 -9.01
N MET A 61 -9.64 -11.80 -7.87
CA MET A 61 -8.86 -10.97 -6.95
C MET A 61 -7.63 -11.69 -6.41
N GLU A 62 -7.74 -12.98 -6.07
CA GLU A 62 -6.62 -13.76 -5.53
C GLU A 62 -5.45 -13.82 -6.51
N GLU A 63 -5.75 -14.10 -7.78
CA GLU A 63 -4.75 -14.16 -8.85
C GLU A 63 -4.10 -12.79 -9.08
N ILE A 64 -4.92 -11.74 -9.18
CA ILE A 64 -4.45 -10.36 -9.38
C ILE A 64 -3.57 -9.90 -8.20
N VAL A 65 -4.01 -10.11 -6.96
CA VAL A 65 -3.26 -9.72 -5.75
C VAL A 65 -1.93 -10.46 -5.68
N THR A 66 -1.93 -11.76 -5.98
CA THR A 66 -0.71 -12.57 -6.01
C THR A 66 0.27 -12.06 -7.06
N ALA A 67 -0.21 -11.77 -8.25
CA ALA A 67 0.60 -11.26 -9.36
C ALA A 67 1.20 -9.88 -9.06
N LEU A 68 0.39 -8.97 -8.52
CA LEU A 68 0.84 -7.62 -8.13
C LEU A 68 1.88 -7.66 -7.02
N LEU A 69 1.70 -8.53 -6.01
CA LEU A 69 2.68 -8.68 -4.94
C LEU A 69 4.00 -9.24 -5.45
N LYS A 70 3.94 -10.22 -6.35
CA LYS A 70 5.12 -10.75 -7.05
C LYS A 70 5.80 -9.66 -7.88
N LEU A 71 5.04 -8.81 -8.58
CA LEU A 71 5.57 -7.69 -9.34
C LEU A 71 6.26 -6.67 -8.42
N CYS A 72 5.73 -6.37 -7.24
CA CYS A 72 6.43 -5.57 -6.22
C CYS A 72 7.75 -6.24 -5.78
N GLN A 73 7.74 -7.55 -5.58
CA GLN A 73 8.92 -8.30 -5.17
C GLN A 73 10.02 -8.30 -6.24
N GLU A 74 9.66 -8.42 -7.51
CA GLU A 74 10.58 -8.55 -8.65
C GLU A 74 10.86 -7.24 -9.38
N ALA A 75 10.22 -6.14 -9.00
CA ALA A 75 10.31 -4.84 -9.68
C ALA A 75 11.75 -4.42 -9.98
N ALA A 76 12.04 -4.18 -11.27
CA ALA A 76 13.35 -3.71 -11.72
C ALA A 76 13.53 -2.19 -11.60
N SER A 77 12.45 -1.44 -11.33
CA SER A 77 12.47 0.02 -11.18
C SER A 77 11.43 0.53 -10.19
N GLY A 78 11.60 1.76 -9.73
CA GLY A 78 10.67 2.43 -8.83
C GLY A 78 9.30 2.67 -9.44
N GLU A 79 9.23 2.87 -10.76
CA GLU A 79 7.97 3.02 -11.51
C GLU A 79 7.15 1.72 -11.50
N VAL A 80 7.77 0.58 -11.81
CA VAL A 80 7.11 -0.74 -11.76
C VAL A 80 6.59 -1.00 -10.35
N PHE A 81 7.43 -0.74 -9.34
CA PHE A 81 7.04 -0.91 -7.94
C PHE A 81 5.88 0.01 -7.55
N LEU A 82 5.94 1.29 -7.94
CA LEU A 82 4.91 2.28 -7.63
C LEU A 82 3.54 1.87 -8.18
N LEU A 83 3.48 1.46 -9.44
CA LEU A 83 2.21 1.09 -10.09
C LEU A 83 1.62 -0.19 -9.46
N ALA A 84 2.45 -1.19 -9.21
CA ALA A 84 2.02 -2.43 -8.54
C ALA A 84 1.53 -2.17 -7.10
N SER A 85 2.29 -1.40 -6.32
CA SER A 85 1.94 -1.09 -4.93
C SER A 85 0.73 -0.17 -4.82
N ALA A 86 0.51 0.75 -5.77
CA ALA A 86 -0.69 1.58 -5.84
C ALA A 86 -1.95 0.74 -6.08
N ALA A 87 -1.87 -0.26 -6.97
CA ALA A 87 -2.95 -1.21 -7.17
C ALA A 87 -3.26 -1.96 -5.86
N LEU A 88 -2.26 -2.51 -5.18
CA LEU A 88 -2.44 -3.20 -3.90
C LEU A 88 -3.05 -2.29 -2.82
N ALA A 89 -2.62 -1.02 -2.73
CA ALA A 89 -3.15 -0.04 -1.79
C ALA A 89 -4.65 0.19 -1.99
N ASN A 90 -5.09 0.29 -3.24
CA ASN A 90 -6.49 0.48 -3.59
C ASN A 90 -7.33 -0.79 -3.34
N ILE A 91 -6.81 -1.96 -3.70
CA ILE A 91 -7.51 -3.25 -3.49
C ILE A 91 -7.69 -3.54 -2.00
N THR A 92 -6.67 -3.30 -1.17
CA THR A 92 -6.76 -3.47 0.29
C THR A 92 -7.68 -2.46 0.97
N PHE A 93 -7.92 -1.32 0.34
CA PHE A 93 -8.96 -0.39 0.80
C PHE A 93 -10.37 -0.88 0.43
N LEU A 94 -10.50 -1.52 -0.74
CA LEU A 94 -11.77 -1.97 -1.30
C LEU A 94 -12.38 -3.17 -0.55
N ASP A 95 -11.57 -4.17 -0.20
CA ASP A 95 -12.06 -5.43 0.38
C ASP A 95 -11.11 -5.99 1.45
N SER A 96 -11.64 -6.31 2.64
CA SER A 96 -10.86 -6.88 3.74
C SER A 96 -10.27 -8.26 3.42
N LYS A 97 -10.88 -9.03 2.51
CA LYS A 97 -10.33 -10.31 2.06
C LYS A 97 -9.00 -10.14 1.34
N ALA A 98 -8.79 -9.01 0.65
CA ALA A 98 -7.50 -8.71 0.05
C ALA A 98 -6.41 -8.55 1.11
N CYS A 99 -6.73 -7.92 2.25
CA CYS A 99 -5.80 -7.82 3.38
C CYS A 99 -5.45 -9.20 3.95
N GLU A 100 -6.44 -10.09 4.09
CA GLU A 100 -6.22 -11.47 4.56
C GLU A 100 -5.34 -12.27 3.60
N MET A 101 -5.58 -12.16 2.28
CA MET A 101 -4.76 -12.80 1.25
C MET A 101 -3.32 -12.29 1.27
N LEU A 102 -3.11 -10.97 1.31
CA LEU A 102 -1.77 -10.38 1.39
C LEU A 102 -1.02 -10.82 2.65
N LEU A 103 -1.71 -10.97 3.79
CA LEU A 103 -1.09 -11.46 5.01
C LEU A 103 -0.62 -12.91 4.86
N GLN A 104 -1.41 -13.76 4.21
CA GLN A 104 -1.05 -15.16 3.92
C GLN A 104 0.10 -15.28 2.90
N LEU A 105 0.29 -14.28 2.05
CA LEU A 105 1.33 -14.24 1.02
C LEU A 105 2.63 -13.55 1.49
N ASP A 106 2.85 -13.40 2.80
CA ASP A 106 4.01 -12.70 3.39
C ASP A 106 4.19 -11.25 2.88
N ALA A 107 3.11 -10.55 2.54
CA ALA A 107 3.21 -9.22 1.92
C ALA A 107 3.95 -8.21 2.79
N ILE A 108 3.77 -8.27 4.11
CA ILE A 108 4.46 -7.39 5.07
C ILE A 108 5.97 -7.53 4.93
N LYS A 109 6.48 -8.77 4.91
CA LYS A 109 7.90 -9.07 4.70
C LYS A 109 8.40 -8.53 3.36
N ILE A 110 7.66 -8.77 2.27
CA ILE A 110 8.04 -8.36 0.91
C ILE A 110 8.12 -6.83 0.82
N LEU A 111 7.10 -6.12 1.31
CA LEU A 111 7.02 -4.66 1.22
C LEU A 111 8.05 -3.98 2.12
N ILE A 112 8.26 -4.48 3.35
CA ILE A 112 9.32 -3.97 4.23
C ILE A 112 10.71 -4.19 3.61
N ALA A 113 10.96 -5.37 3.04
CA ALA A 113 12.22 -5.63 2.35
C ALA A 113 12.43 -4.67 1.16
N ALA A 114 11.37 -4.36 0.40
CA ALA A 114 11.43 -3.41 -0.70
C ALA A 114 11.80 -1.98 -0.25
N CYS A 115 11.37 -1.55 0.94
CA CYS A 115 11.76 -0.23 1.50
C CYS A 115 13.27 -0.07 1.70
N SER A 116 14.02 -1.18 1.83
CA SER A 116 15.49 -1.14 1.93
C SER A 116 16.18 -1.05 0.56
N ASP A 117 15.46 -1.27 -0.53
CA ASP A 117 15.97 -1.23 -1.90
C ASP A 117 15.68 0.13 -2.56
N LYS A 118 16.73 0.95 -2.68
CA LYS A 118 16.65 2.30 -3.28
C LYS A 118 16.37 2.30 -4.78
N GLN A 119 16.36 1.15 -5.46
CA GLN A 119 15.89 1.07 -6.85
C GLN A 119 14.38 0.86 -6.94
N LYS A 120 13.73 0.37 -5.88
CA LYS A 120 12.28 0.11 -5.83
C LYS A 120 11.51 1.19 -5.09
N VAL A 121 12.00 1.58 -3.91
CA VAL A 121 11.35 2.58 -3.05
C VAL A 121 12.23 3.83 -2.98
N ASP A 122 12.29 4.54 -4.09
CA ASP A 122 13.13 5.72 -4.28
C ASP A 122 12.42 7.04 -3.96
N SER A 123 11.10 7.10 -4.15
CA SER A 123 10.30 8.32 -4.01
C SER A 123 9.32 8.30 -2.81
N PRO A 124 8.87 9.49 -2.34
CA PRO A 124 7.77 9.59 -1.37
C PRO A 124 6.47 8.93 -1.86
N TYR A 125 6.23 8.90 -3.17
CA TYR A 125 5.04 8.25 -3.74
C TYR A 125 5.05 6.74 -3.54
N SER A 126 6.21 6.08 -3.77
CA SER A 126 6.35 4.63 -3.54
C SER A 126 6.26 4.29 -2.05
N ARG A 127 6.82 5.14 -1.18
CA ARG A 127 6.66 5.00 0.28
C ARG A 127 5.21 5.17 0.71
N ASP A 128 4.49 6.11 0.10
CA ASP A 128 3.07 6.35 0.37
C ASP A 128 2.22 5.11 0.07
N GLN A 129 2.50 4.41 -1.04
CA GLN A 129 1.79 3.18 -1.36
C GLN A 129 2.07 2.07 -0.34
N VAL A 130 3.33 1.86 0.03
CA VAL A 130 3.70 0.85 1.04
C VAL A 130 3.03 1.13 2.37
N VAL A 131 3.15 2.35 2.90
CA VAL A 131 2.55 2.68 4.20
C VAL A 131 1.03 2.63 4.15
N THR A 132 0.41 2.91 2.99
CA THR A 132 -1.04 2.73 2.81
C THR A 132 -1.44 1.27 2.90
N VAL A 133 -0.72 0.36 2.23
CA VAL A 133 -0.96 -1.08 2.33
C VAL A 133 -0.78 -1.54 3.79
N LEU A 134 0.34 -1.19 4.45
CA LEU A 134 0.56 -1.55 5.85
C LEU A 134 -0.52 -0.97 6.79
N ALA A 135 -0.98 0.26 6.54
CA ALA A 135 -2.09 0.85 7.27
C ALA A 135 -3.36 0.02 7.10
N ASN A 136 -3.70 -0.42 5.88
CA ASN A 136 -4.88 -1.24 5.65
C ASN A 136 -4.76 -2.62 6.33
N LEU A 137 -3.61 -3.28 6.25
CA LEU A 137 -3.36 -4.56 6.93
C LEU A 137 -3.35 -4.46 8.46
N SER A 138 -2.99 -3.31 9.04
CA SER A 138 -2.90 -3.14 10.51
C SER A 138 -4.23 -3.22 11.26
N VAL A 139 -5.34 -3.42 10.57
CA VAL A 139 -6.63 -3.75 11.19
C VAL A 139 -6.76 -5.24 11.55
N LEU A 140 -5.89 -6.09 10.99
CA LEU A 140 -5.88 -7.54 11.23
C LEU A 140 -5.07 -7.87 12.50
N ASP A 141 -5.57 -8.81 13.30
CA ASP A 141 -4.99 -9.16 14.60
C ASP A 141 -3.58 -9.74 14.50
N GLN A 142 -3.22 -10.39 13.39
CA GLN A 142 -1.90 -10.99 13.18
C GLN A 142 -0.86 -9.98 12.68
N CYS A 143 -1.28 -8.83 12.15
CA CYS A 143 -0.40 -7.82 11.57
C CYS A 143 0.69 -7.31 12.53
N PRO A 144 0.42 -7.02 13.83
CA PRO A 144 1.45 -6.61 14.79
C PRO A 144 2.63 -7.57 14.87
N SER A 145 2.37 -8.89 14.91
CA SER A 145 3.42 -9.91 15.01
C SER A 145 4.32 -9.95 13.78
N GLU A 146 3.74 -9.86 12.58
CA GLU A 146 4.47 -9.79 11.30
C GLU A 146 5.30 -8.51 11.18
N ILE A 147 4.74 -7.37 11.59
CA ILE A 147 5.44 -6.08 11.61
C ILE A 147 6.67 -6.14 12.52
N ILE A 148 6.56 -6.75 13.72
CA ILE A 148 7.69 -6.92 14.63
C ILE A 148 8.74 -7.85 14.01
N GLN A 149 8.31 -9.02 13.54
CA GLN A 149 9.18 -10.05 12.97
C GLN A 149 10.05 -9.53 11.83
N HIS A 150 9.51 -8.60 11.04
CA HIS A 150 10.18 -8.06 9.84
C HIS A 150 10.77 -6.66 10.03
N ASN A 151 10.95 -6.18 11.26
CA ASN A 151 11.48 -4.84 11.58
C ASN A 151 10.64 -3.68 10.99
N GLY A 152 9.35 -3.89 10.75
CA GLY A 152 8.46 -2.89 10.17
C GLY A 152 8.29 -1.64 11.05
N ILE A 153 8.44 -1.78 12.37
CA ILE A 153 8.40 -0.63 13.30
C ILE A 153 9.52 0.36 12.97
N GLN A 154 10.72 -0.12 12.65
CA GLN A 154 11.83 0.74 12.26
C GLN A 154 11.52 1.50 10.97
N ILE A 155 11.03 0.80 9.94
CA ILE A 155 10.65 1.43 8.66
C ILE A 155 9.54 2.48 8.87
N LEU A 156 8.51 2.18 9.66
CA LEU A 156 7.44 3.13 9.96
C LEU A 156 7.96 4.36 10.72
N MET A 157 8.92 4.19 11.62
CA MET A 157 9.57 5.31 12.33
C MET A 157 10.45 6.15 11.40
N GLU A 158 11.15 5.52 10.45
CA GLU A 158 11.92 6.21 9.41
C GLU A 158 11.01 7.03 8.50
N MET A 159 9.89 6.46 8.04
CA MET A 159 8.85 7.16 7.27
C MET A 159 8.22 8.31 8.05
N LEU A 160 7.96 8.13 9.35
CA LEU A 160 7.46 9.19 10.23
C LEU A 160 8.45 10.36 10.37
N SER A 161 9.75 10.06 10.28
CA SER A 161 10.83 11.02 10.48
C SER A 161 11.42 11.55 9.16
N GLU A 162 10.82 11.19 8.02
CA GLU A 162 11.31 11.57 6.70
C GLU A 162 11.31 13.09 6.57
N LYS A 163 12.42 13.69 6.12
CA LYS A 163 12.51 15.14 5.98
C LYS A 163 11.80 15.56 4.70
N SER A 164 10.75 16.37 4.85
CA SER A 164 10.13 17.00 3.69
C SER A 164 11.14 17.90 2.96
N PRO A 165 11.18 17.87 1.62
CA PRO A 165 11.86 18.89 0.83
C PRO A 165 11.38 20.29 1.23
N PHE A 166 12.26 21.29 1.13
CA PHE A 166 11.89 22.67 1.40
C PHE A 166 11.00 23.22 0.28
N GLY A 167 9.83 23.73 0.64
CA GLY A 167 8.89 24.41 -0.26
C GLY A 167 7.56 23.69 -0.43
N ASN A 168 6.62 24.35 -1.12
CA ASN A 168 5.29 23.81 -1.41
C ASN A 168 5.31 23.07 -2.75
N SER A 169 5.83 21.85 -2.77
CA SER A 169 5.81 20.97 -3.95
C SER A 169 4.83 19.80 -3.75
N PRO A 170 4.40 19.13 -4.83
CA PRO A 170 3.66 17.88 -4.73
C PRO A 170 4.43 16.78 -3.96
N GLU A 171 5.76 16.79 -4.00
CA GLU A 171 6.60 15.86 -3.24
C GLU A 171 6.56 16.14 -1.73
N THR A 172 6.52 17.42 -1.33
CA THR A 172 6.31 17.82 0.07
C THR A 172 4.96 17.28 0.58
N ALA A 173 3.90 17.46 -0.20
CA ALA A 173 2.58 16.93 0.16
C ALA A 173 2.56 15.39 0.25
N ALA A 174 3.26 14.69 -0.65
CA ALA A 174 3.41 13.24 -0.59
C ALA A 174 4.20 12.80 0.66
N CYS A 175 5.28 13.51 1.01
CA CYS A 175 6.05 13.24 2.23
C CYS A 175 5.20 13.43 3.49
N GLU A 176 4.38 14.48 3.56
CA GLU A 176 3.45 14.71 4.67
C GLU A 176 2.40 13.58 4.79
N GLN A 177 1.91 13.07 3.65
CA GLN A 177 1.00 11.91 3.63
C GLN A 177 1.67 10.65 4.16
N VAL A 178 2.91 10.38 3.77
CA VAL A 178 3.71 9.26 4.30
C VAL A 178 3.82 9.35 5.82
N GLN A 179 4.23 10.52 6.34
CA GLN A 179 4.36 10.74 7.79
C GLN A 179 3.03 10.54 8.52
N GLN A 180 1.94 11.09 7.99
CA GLN A 180 0.61 10.97 8.59
C GLN A 180 0.14 9.51 8.64
N LYS A 181 0.27 8.77 7.53
CA LYS A 181 -0.11 7.35 7.46
C LYS A 181 0.77 6.49 8.34
N ALA A 182 2.07 6.77 8.41
CA ALA A 182 2.99 6.10 9.33
C ALA A 182 2.56 6.33 10.79
N ALA A 183 2.23 7.57 11.17
CA ALA A 183 1.75 7.91 12.51
C ALA A 183 0.46 7.15 12.87
N VAL A 184 -0.52 7.13 11.97
CA VAL A 184 -1.79 6.41 12.18
C VAL A 184 -1.57 4.91 12.31
N THR A 185 -0.72 4.34 11.46
CA THR A 185 -0.39 2.91 11.47
C THR A 185 0.31 2.52 12.77
N LEU A 186 1.33 3.28 13.20
CA LEU A 186 2.00 3.09 14.48
C LEU A 186 1.04 3.22 15.66
N ALA A 187 0.16 4.21 15.66
CA ALA A 187 -0.84 4.39 16.71
C ALA A 187 -1.80 3.21 16.80
N ARG A 188 -2.24 2.66 15.67
CA ARG A 188 -3.11 1.47 15.63
C ARG A 188 -2.39 0.23 16.13
N LEU A 189 -1.18 -0.02 15.64
CA LEU A 189 -0.37 -1.18 16.04
C LEU A 189 0.07 -1.11 17.51
N SER A 190 0.23 0.08 18.09
CA SER A 190 0.62 0.28 19.50
C SER A 190 -0.44 -0.14 20.52
N ARG A 191 -1.60 -0.63 20.06
CA ARG A 191 -2.54 -1.38 20.92
C ARG A 191 -1.92 -2.71 21.36
N ASP A 192 -1.01 -3.26 20.56
CA ASP A 192 -0.16 -4.38 20.93
C ASP A 192 1.00 -3.90 21.82
N PRO A 193 1.15 -4.46 23.05
CA PRO A 193 2.20 -4.05 23.97
C PRO A 193 3.63 -4.27 23.46
N GLU A 194 3.87 -5.29 22.64
CA GLU A 194 5.20 -5.57 22.09
C GLU A 194 5.58 -4.55 21.04
N VAL A 195 4.62 -4.14 20.20
CA VAL A 195 4.82 -3.02 19.25
C VAL A 195 5.13 -1.74 20.00
N ALA A 196 4.32 -1.39 21.00
CA ALA A 196 4.50 -0.16 21.78
C ALA A 196 5.88 -0.12 22.45
N ASN A 197 6.29 -1.24 23.08
CA ASN A 197 7.61 -1.36 23.71
C ASN A 197 8.75 -1.25 22.70
N SER A 198 8.61 -1.85 21.52
CA SER A 198 9.62 -1.78 20.46
C SER A 198 9.74 -0.37 19.88
N ALA A 199 8.61 0.31 19.66
CA ALA A 199 8.58 1.71 19.23
C ALA A 199 9.22 2.64 20.27
N ILE A 200 8.97 2.43 21.58
CA ILE A 200 9.62 3.20 22.66
C ILE A 200 11.13 3.00 22.64
N LYS A 201 11.61 1.76 22.49
CA LYS A 201 13.06 1.47 22.44
C LYS A 201 13.75 2.17 21.27
N LEU A 202 13.13 2.14 20.09
CA LEU A 202 13.62 2.85 18.91
C LEU A 202 13.55 4.37 19.12
N ASN A 203 12.49 4.89 19.74
CA ASN A 203 12.36 6.31 20.00
C ASN A 203 13.33 6.81 21.10
N CYS A 204 13.76 5.97 22.04
CA CYS A 204 14.86 6.30 22.96
C CYS A 204 16.18 6.59 22.22
N THR A 205 16.40 5.99 21.05
CA THR A 205 17.53 6.34 20.17
C THR A 205 17.27 7.56 19.29
N TYR A 206 16.02 7.83 18.87
CA TYR A 206 15.66 8.99 18.03
C TYR A 206 15.31 10.27 18.81
N LEU A 207 15.13 10.21 20.13
CA LEU A 207 14.84 11.36 20.99
C LEU A 207 15.95 12.43 20.98
N SER A 208 17.21 12.08 20.68
CA SER A 208 18.26 13.08 20.47
C SER A 208 17.99 13.96 19.23
N ASP A 209 17.35 13.39 18.22
CA ASP A 209 17.18 14.00 16.90
C ASP A 209 15.79 14.67 16.78
N LEU A 210 14.75 14.09 17.41
CA LEU A 210 13.38 14.61 17.43
C LEU A 210 13.16 15.81 18.37
N ILE A 211 14.02 16.03 19.37
CA ILE A 211 13.97 17.24 20.20
C ILE A 211 14.17 18.53 19.36
N HIS A 212 14.70 18.42 18.14
CA HIS A 212 14.78 19.51 17.17
C HIS A 212 13.53 19.69 16.27
N GLN A 213 12.54 18.78 16.30
CA GLN A 213 11.38 18.78 15.39
C GLN A 213 10.01 18.79 16.10
N ARG A 214 9.92 19.47 17.27
CA ARG A 214 8.75 19.51 18.18
C ARG A 214 7.39 19.91 17.57
N ASP A 215 7.32 20.38 16.33
CA ASP A 215 6.09 20.95 15.75
C ASP A 215 5.18 19.94 15.03
N ILE A 216 5.62 18.70 14.80
CA ILE A 216 4.87 17.74 13.95
C ILE A 216 4.11 16.68 14.78
N ILE A 217 4.72 16.12 15.82
CA ILE A 217 4.16 14.97 16.55
C ILE A 217 2.97 15.35 17.45
N TYR A 218 3.02 16.53 18.09
CA TYR A 218 1.97 16.97 19.02
C TYR A 218 0.61 17.23 18.34
N PRO A 219 0.54 17.92 17.18
CA PRO A 219 -0.70 18.09 16.44
C PRO A 219 -1.28 16.78 15.87
N LEU A 220 -0.43 15.83 15.47
CA LEU A 220 -0.85 14.53 14.91
C LEU A 220 -1.46 13.61 15.97
N LEU A 221 -0.85 13.53 17.16
CA LEU A 221 -1.45 12.83 18.30
C LEU A 221 -2.75 13.51 18.76
N ALA A 222 -2.80 14.85 18.77
CA ALA A 222 -4.03 15.58 19.10
C ALA A 222 -5.17 15.32 18.08
N LYS A 223 -4.89 15.23 16.78
CA LYS A 223 -5.92 14.90 15.76
C LYS A 223 -6.41 13.45 15.84
N CYS A 224 -5.53 12.50 16.19
CA CYS A 224 -5.89 11.08 16.31
C CYS A 224 -6.65 10.75 17.59
N TYR A 225 -6.38 11.44 18.70
CA TYR A 225 -7.10 11.23 19.97
C TYR A 225 -8.42 12.00 20.08
N PHE A 226 -8.65 13.03 19.26
CA PHE A 226 -9.83 13.90 19.36
C PHE A 226 -10.76 13.92 18.13
N SER A 227 -10.55 13.10 17.10
CA SER A 227 -11.55 12.97 16.03
C SER A 227 -12.62 11.94 16.42
N PRO A 228 -13.90 12.33 16.63
CA PRO A 228 -14.96 11.37 16.90
C PRO A 228 -15.19 10.51 15.66
N LEU A 229 -15.12 9.19 15.86
CA LEU A 229 -15.66 8.18 14.96
C LEU A 229 -17.04 8.65 14.49
N HIS A 230 -17.17 9.01 13.22
CA HIS A 230 -18.48 9.11 12.58
C HIS A 230 -19.01 7.69 12.43
N VAL A 231 -19.73 7.26 13.46
CA VAL A 231 -20.70 6.19 13.38
C VAL A 231 -21.82 6.71 12.48
N ASN A 232 -21.91 6.16 11.27
CA ASN A 232 -23.18 6.05 10.55
C ASN A 232 -23.76 4.68 10.84
#